data_AF-A0A7Y9MHV5-F1
#
_entry.id   AF-A0A7Y9MHV5-F1
#
_cell.length_a   1.000
_cell.length_b   1.000
_cell.length_c   1.000
_cell.angle_alpha   90.00
_cell.angle_beta   90.00
_cell.angle_gamma   90.00
#
_symmetry.space_group_name_H-M   'P 1'
#
loop_
_entity.id
_entity.type
_entity.pdbx_description
1 polymer ?
#
loop_
_entity_poly.entity_id
_entity_poly.type
_entity_poly.pdbx_seq_one_letter_code
_entity_poly.pdbx_strand_id
1 'polypeptide(L)'
;MSSDLTVEQAKADTQRFELEVAELVPAEITDRVEQLETGTLLRCGPDQEYGWTGNTAVYLSAPPADDAELLQSIADSLDEAEIDTESGAPRLIARGPEGQNVIVGVWEDGAYVNIASSSACFILPEDADPLGDY
;
A
#
# COMPACT_ATOMS: atom_id res chain seq x y z
N MET A 1 -20.35 2.95 -11.65
CA MET A 1 -21.22 1.90 -11.09
C MET A 1 -20.40 1.24 -10.02
N SER A 2 -20.83 1.34 -8.76
CA SER A 2 -20.13 0.76 -7.62
C SER A 2 -20.16 -0.76 -7.79
N SER A 3 -19.02 -1.35 -8.13
CA SER A 3 -18.89 -2.80 -8.31
C SER A 3 -19.10 -3.48 -6.97
N ASP A 4 -19.73 -4.67 -6.99
CA ASP A 4 -19.94 -5.56 -5.85
C ASP A 4 -18.60 -6.11 -5.29
N LEU A 5 -17.72 -5.21 -4.84
CA LEU A 5 -16.43 -5.56 -4.25
C LEU A 5 -16.69 -5.98 -2.80
N THR A 6 -16.42 -7.25 -2.51
CA THR A 6 -16.45 -7.77 -1.14
C THR A 6 -15.22 -7.31 -0.36
N VAL A 7 -15.27 -7.38 0.98
CA VAL A 7 -14.12 -7.04 1.83
C VAL A 7 -12.93 -7.96 1.50
N GLU A 8 -13.20 -9.23 1.26
CA GLU A 8 -12.18 -10.25 0.94
C GLU A 8 -11.52 -9.99 -0.42
N GLN A 9 -12.29 -9.56 -1.43
CA GLN A 9 -11.72 -9.15 -2.71
C GLN A 9 -10.91 -7.87 -2.57
N ALA A 10 -11.45 -6.85 -1.89
CA ALA A 10 -10.75 -5.60 -1.62
C ALA A 10 -9.40 -5.86 -0.93
N LYS A 11 -9.39 -6.71 0.10
CA LYS A 11 -8.19 -7.18 0.79
C LYS A 11 -7.24 -7.90 -0.18
N ALA A 12 -7.70 -8.93 -0.87
CA ALA A 12 -6.86 -9.77 -1.71
C ALA A 12 -6.20 -8.98 -2.85
N ASP A 13 -6.94 -8.05 -3.46
CA ASP A 13 -6.43 -7.20 -4.53
C ASP A 13 -5.45 -6.15 -3.99
N THR A 14 -5.68 -5.62 -2.79
CA THR A 14 -4.77 -4.67 -2.14
C THR A 14 -3.48 -5.35 -1.70
N GLN A 15 -3.56 -6.50 -1.02
CA GLN A 15 -2.40 -7.28 -0.62
C GLN A 15 -1.56 -7.73 -1.81
N ARG A 16 -2.19 -8.09 -2.93
CA ARG A 16 -1.46 -8.43 -4.16
C ARG A 16 -0.66 -7.23 -4.67
N PHE A 17 -1.28 -6.06 -4.75
CA PHE A 17 -0.60 -4.86 -5.24
C PHE A 17 0.52 -4.40 -4.29
N GLU A 18 0.34 -4.54 -2.97
CA GLU A 18 1.43 -4.31 -2.01
C GLU A 18 2.65 -5.20 -2.28
N LEU A 19 2.44 -6.48 -2.57
CA LEU A 19 3.52 -7.43 -2.86
C LEU A 19 4.17 -7.13 -4.22
N GLU A 20 3.40 -6.75 -5.23
CA GLU A 20 3.95 -6.31 -6.52
C GLU A 20 4.86 -5.09 -6.33
N VAL A 21 4.47 -4.12 -5.49
CA VAL A 21 5.31 -2.97 -5.15
C VAL A 21 6.52 -3.36 -4.31
N ALA A 22 6.38 -4.32 -3.39
CA ALA A 22 7.48 -4.83 -2.59
C ALA A 22 8.55 -5.53 -3.44
N GLU A 23 8.16 -6.24 -4.49
CA GLU A 23 9.06 -6.90 -5.43
C GLU A 23 9.89 -5.92 -6.27
N LEU A 24 9.49 -4.64 -6.35
CA LEU A 24 10.26 -3.58 -7.02
C LEU A 24 11.41 -3.06 -6.15
N VAL A 25 11.44 -3.37 -4.85
CA VAL A 25 12.59 -3.04 -3.99
C VAL A 25 13.77 -3.95 -4.38
N PRO A 26 14.97 -3.40 -4.65
CA PRO A 26 16.09 -4.20 -5.16
C PRO A 26 16.43 -5.37 -4.25
N ALA A 27 16.46 -6.58 -4.82
CA ALA A 27 16.68 -7.81 -4.07
C ALA A 27 18.06 -7.85 -3.36
N GLU A 28 19.04 -7.08 -3.84
CA GLU A 28 20.37 -6.98 -3.25
C GLU A 28 20.37 -6.32 -1.88
N ILE A 29 19.39 -5.47 -1.59
CA ILE A 29 19.27 -4.77 -0.31
C ILE A 29 18.10 -5.29 0.53
N THR A 30 17.26 -6.17 0.01
CA THR A 30 16.12 -6.76 0.73
C THR A 30 16.55 -7.94 1.62
N ASP A 31 16.26 -7.86 2.92
CA ASP A 31 16.45 -8.96 3.88
C ASP A 31 15.21 -9.87 3.94
N ARG A 32 14.04 -9.27 4.15
CA ARG A 32 12.76 -9.99 4.26
C ARG A 32 11.58 -9.06 4.00
N VAL A 33 10.44 -9.66 3.63
CA VAL A 33 9.16 -8.97 3.43
C VAL A 33 8.16 -9.49 4.45
N GLU A 34 7.46 -8.59 5.13
CA GLU A 34 6.35 -8.90 6.03
C GLU A 34 5.11 -8.12 5.60
N GLN A 35 4.08 -8.86 5.18
CA GLN A 35 2.76 -8.31 4.90
C GLN A 35 1.84 -8.58 6.10
N LEU A 36 1.08 -7.58 6.52
CA LEU A 36 0.04 -7.79 7.52
C LEU A 36 -1.05 -8.71 6.98
N GLU A 37 -1.33 -9.78 7.72
CA GLU A 37 -2.39 -10.72 7.35
C GLU A 37 -3.76 -10.07 7.40
N THR A 38 -3.99 -9.16 8.36
CA THR A 38 -5.27 -8.47 8.57
C THR A 38 -5.13 -6.96 8.47
N GLY A 39 -6.22 -6.31 8.06
CA GLY A 39 -6.38 -4.88 8.01
C GLY A 39 -7.66 -4.41 8.68
N THR A 40 -7.95 -3.12 8.56
CA THR A 40 -9.16 -2.51 9.09
C THR A 40 -9.93 -1.79 7.98
N LEU A 41 -11.22 -1.52 8.23
CA LEU A 41 -12.06 -0.77 7.31
C LEU A 41 -12.07 0.71 7.71
N LEU A 42 -11.69 1.59 6.79
CA LEU A 42 -11.78 3.03 6.96
C LEU A 42 -12.85 3.61 6.06
N ARG A 43 -13.71 4.46 6.64
CA ARG A 43 -14.73 5.17 5.87
C ARG A 43 -14.06 6.13 4.89
N CYS A 44 -14.42 6.03 3.62
CA CYS A 44 -13.90 6.87 2.56
C CYS A 44 -14.99 7.68 1.82
N GLY A 45 -16.28 7.43 2.11
CA GLY A 45 -17.40 8.18 1.53
C GLY A 45 -18.61 8.33 2.46
N PRO A 46 -19.62 9.10 2.03
CA PRO A 46 -20.79 9.43 2.86
C PRO A 46 -21.76 8.25 3.08
N ASP A 47 -21.89 7.34 2.11
CA ASP A 47 -22.99 6.35 2.03
C ASP A 47 -22.61 4.94 2.50
N GLN A 48 -21.95 4.83 3.65
CA GLN A 48 -21.36 3.57 4.14
C GLN A 48 -20.31 2.99 3.16
N GLU A 49 -19.58 3.88 2.50
CA GLU A 49 -18.43 3.50 1.68
C GLU A 49 -17.19 3.35 2.55
N TYR A 50 -16.57 2.19 2.48
CA TYR A 50 -15.35 1.84 3.19
C TYR A 50 -14.28 1.40 2.21
N GLY A 51 -13.02 1.60 2.60
CA GLY A 51 -11.86 0.96 1.99
C GLY A 51 -11.18 0.08 3.04
N TRP A 52 -10.71 -1.08 2.61
CA TRP A 52 -9.82 -1.90 3.43
C TRP A 52 -8.42 -1.29 3.41
N THR A 53 -7.74 -1.22 4.55
CA THR A 53 -6.37 -0.71 4.65
C THR A 53 -5.41 -1.76 5.14
N GLY A 54 -4.27 -1.88 4.47
CA GLY A 54 -3.22 -2.83 4.76
C GLY A 54 -1.86 -2.18 4.93
N ASN A 55 -0.87 -3.04 5.16
CA ASN A 55 0.52 -2.64 5.22
C ASN A 55 1.43 -3.81 4.88
N THR A 56 2.50 -3.50 4.13
CA THR A 56 3.63 -4.39 3.91
C THR A 56 4.93 -3.64 4.25
N ALA A 57 5.83 -4.30 4.95
CA ALA A 57 7.16 -3.82 5.28
C ALA A 57 8.23 -4.66 4.55
N VAL A 58 9.11 -3.99 3.81
CA VAL A 58 10.30 -4.60 3.20
C VAL A 58 11.51 -4.20 4.03
N TYR A 59 11.99 -5.11 4.85
CA TYR A 59 13.15 -4.89 5.70
C TYR A 59 14.43 -4.95 4.86
N LEU A 60 15.30 -3.95 5.07
CA LEU A 60 16.52 -3.80 4.31
C LEU A 60 17.72 -4.35 5.09
N SER A 61 18.61 -5.04 4.39
CA SER A 61 19.88 -5.53 4.94
C SER A 61 20.91 -4.41 5.15
N ALA A 62 20.73 -3.27 4.48
CA ALA A 62 21.48 -2.04 4.64
C ALA A 62 20.61 -0.84 4.23
N PRO A 63 20.82 0.35 4.83
CA PRO A 63 20.09 1.54 4.42
C PRO A 63 20.42 1.90 2.97
N PRO A 64 19.45 2.44 2.20
CA PRO A 64 19.71 2.91 0.86
C PRO A 64 20.69 4.10 0.89
N ALA A 65 21.42 4.29 -0.22
CA ALA A 65 22.32 5.43 -0.35
C ALA A 65 21.55 6.75 -0.44
N ASP A 66 20.38 6.72 -1.08
CA ASP A 66 19.46 7.85 -1.25
C ASP A 66 18.03 7.32 -1.29
N ASP A 67 17.20 7.77 -0.33
CA ASP A 67 15.79 7.36 -0.22
C ASP A 67 14.97 7.80 -1.44
N ALA A 68 15.23 9.00 -1.97
CA ALA A 68 14.48 9.54 -3.10
C ALA A 68 14.83 8.78 -4.39
N GLU A 69 16.10 8.42 -4.58
CA GLU A 69 16.53 7.59 -5.72
C GLU A 69 15.90 6.19 -5.67
N LEU A 70 15.86 5.56 -4.48
CA LEU A 70 15.18 4.28 -4.30
C LEU A 70 13.70 4.38 -4.65
N LEU A 71 12.98 5.36 -4.08
CA LEU A 71 11.56 5.53 -4.35
C LEU A 71 11.27 5.87 -5.81
N GLN A 72 12.12 6.68 -6.46
CA GLN A 72 11.99 6.99 -7.89
C GLN A 72 12.15 5.73 -8.75
N SER A 73 13.08 4.83 -8.42
CA SER A 73 13.26 3.58 -9.17
C SER A 73 12.04 2.65 -9.10
N ILE A 74 11.34 2.63 -7.97
CA ILE A 74 10.07 1.92 -7.80
C ILE A 74 8.99 2.61 -8.64
N ALA A 75 8.90 3.95 -8.56
CA ALA A 75 7.92 4.75 -9.30
C ALA A 75 8.02 4.55 -10.82
N ASP A 76 9.24 4.51 -11.35
CA ASP A 76 9.52 4.34 -12.79
C ASP A 76 9.02 2.98 -13.33
N SER A 77 8.75 2.02 -12.46
CA SER A 77 8.24 0.69 -12.80
C SER A 77 6.71 0.57 -12.68
N LEU A 78 6.02 1.64 -12.28
CA LEU A 78 4.57 1.68 -12.08
C LEU A 78 3.89 2.59 -13.12
N ASP A 79 2.68 2.23 -13.53
CA ASP A 79 1.94 2.98 -14.55
C ASP A 79 1.40 4.34 -14.06
N GLU A 80 0.93 4.40 -12.81
CA GLU A 80 0.39 5.61 -12.18
C GLU A 80 1.07 5.83 -10.82
N ALA A 81 2.17 6.59 -10.84
CA ALA A 81 3.00 6.87 -9.69
C ALA A 81 3.54 8.31 -9.70
N GLU A 82 3.70 8.90 -8.52
CA GLU A 82 4.36 10.18 -8.31
C GLU A 82 5.18 10.19 -7.02
N ILE A 83 6.23 11.02 -6.98
CA ILE A 83 7.01 11.26 -5.75
C ILE A 83 6.55 12.58 -5.14
N ASP A 84 6.02 12.52 -3.91
CA ASP A 84 5.77 13.67 -3.06
C ASP A 84 7.01 13.98 -2.21
N THR A 85 7.59 15.15 -2.45
CA THR A 85 8.69 15.72 -1.64
C THR A 85 8.26 16.96 -0.85
N GLU A 86 7.02 17.43 -1.02
CA GLU A 86 6.52 18.66 -0.42
C GLU A 86 6.00 18.42 1.01
N SER A 87 5.56 17.20 1.31
CA SER A 87 4.97 16.83 2.61
C SER A 87 5.99 16.37 3.67
N GLY A 88 7.30 16.47 3.40
CA GLY A 88 8.36 16.08 4.34
C GLY A 88 9.37 15.11 3.73
N ALA A 89 9.63 13.99 4.42
CA ALA A 89 10.47 12.92 3.85
C ALA A 89 9.83 12.40 2.56
N PRO A 90 10.61 12.10 1.51
CA PRO A 90 10.08 11.65 0.22
C PRO A 90 9.12 10.46 0.38
N ARG A 91 7.99 10.52 -0.32
CA ARG A 91 7.00 9.44 -0.41
C ARG A 91 6.66 9.17 -1.87
N LEU A 92 6.58 7.90 -2.23
CA LEU A 92 5.96 7.48 -3.48
C LEU A 92 4.46 7.30 -3.22
N ILE A 93 3.63 7.89 -4.08
CA ILE A 93 2.18 7.69 -4.12
C ILE A 93 1.87 7.00 -5.44
N ALA A 94 1.20 5.85 -5.39
CA ALA A 94 0.86 5.10 -6.61
C ALA A 94 -0.55 4.51 -6.55
N ARG A 95 -1.13 4.29 -7.74
CA ARG A 95 -2.42 3.59 -7.90
C ARG A 95 -2.23 2.23 -8.57
N GLY A 96 -2.96 1.25 -8.04
CA GLY A 96 -3.06 -0.08 -8.61
C GLY A 96 -4.19 -0.18 -9.65
N PRO A 97 -4.16 -1.22 -10.49
CA PRO A 97 -5.11 -1.39 -11.60
C PRO A 97 -6.56 -1.61 -11.16
N GLU A 98 -6.79 -2.11 -9.93
CA GLU A 98 -8.14 -2.31 -9.36
C GLU A 98 -8.56 -1.13 -8.46
N GLY A 99 -7.87 0.01 -8.57
CA GLY A 99 -8.18 1.23 -7.81
C GLY A 99 -7.60 1.27 -6.40
N GLN A 100 -6.65 0.40 -6.09
CA GLN A 100 -5.88 0.45 -4.85
C GLN A 100 -4.98 1.69 -4.84
N ASN A 101 -4.62 2.17 -3.65
CA ASN A 101 -3.66 3.25 -3.47
C ASN A 101 -2.57 2.75 -2.53
N VAL A 102 -1.32 3.10 -2.82
CA VAL A 102 -0.20 2.88 -1.89
C VAL A 102 0.53 4.18 -1.63
N ILE A 103 1.00 4.32 -0.40
CA ILE A 103 1.98 5.32 0.02
C ILE A 103 3.21 4.55 0.49
N VAL A 104 4.30 4.73 -0.24
CA VAL A 104 5.56 4.04 -0.02
C VAL A 104 6.58 5.03 0.51
N GLY A 105 7.37 4.61 1.49
CA GLY A 105 8.47 5.43 1.96
C GLY A 105 9.48 4.65 2.76
N VAL A 106 10.65 5.24 2.96
CA VAL A 106 11.70 4.69 3.81
C VAL A 106 11.46 5.15 5.25
N TRP A 107 11.67 4.25 6.21
CA TRP A 107 11.41 4.46 7.64
C TRP A 107 12.59 4.01 8.51
N GLU A 108 12.61 4.49 9.76
CA GLU A 108 13.60 4.14 10.79
C GLU A 108 15.04 4.20 10.25
N ASP A 109 15.43 5.36 9.71
CA ASP A 109 16.76 5.65 9.17
C ASP A 109 17.26 4.62 8.13
N GLY A 110 16.35 4.11 7.28
CA GLY A 110 16.69 3.16 6.22
C GLY A 110 16.57 1.69 6.61
N ALA A 111 15.95 1.38 7.75
CA ALA A 111 15.78 -0.01 8.18
C ALA A 111 14.75 -0.78 7.34
N TYR A 112 13.72 -0.10 6.83
CA TYR A 112 12.71 -0.73 5.98
C TYR A 112 11.99 0.26 5.06
N VAL A 113 11.47 -0.26 3.95
CA VAL A 113 10.47 0.39 3.11
C VAL A 113 9.08 0.01 3.62
N ASN A 114 8.28 1.00 3.97
CA ASN A 114 6.90 0.84 4.39
C ASN A 114 5.96 1.09 3.21
N ILE A 115 5.07 0.15 2.93
CA ILE A 115 4.02 0.23 1.93
C ILE A 115 2.70 0.27 2.69
N ALA A 116 2.15 1.46 2.92
CA ALA A 116 0.81 1.62 3.48
C ALA A 116 -0.20 1.64 2.33
N SER A 117 -1.32 0.95 2.46
CA SER A 117 -2.25 0.77 1.35
C SER A 117 -3.71 1.06 1.72
N SER A 118 -4.51 1.30 0.69
CA SER A 118 -5.96 1.23 0.77
C SER A 118 -6.55 0.64 -0.51
N SER A 119 -7.64 -0.10 -0.37
CA SER A 119 -8.43 -0.57 -1.51
C SER A 119 -9.20 0.57 -2.18
N ALA A 120 -9.80 0.29 -3.34
CA ALA A 120 -10.91 1.11 -3.83
C ALA A 120 -12.05 1.14 -2.79
N CYS A 121 -12.80 2.24 -2.76
CA CYS A 121 -13.99 2.37 -1.93
C CYS A 121 -15.10 1.43 -2.41
N PHE A 122 -15.78 0.76 -1.48
CA PHE A 122 -16.92 -0.10 -1.75
C PHE A 122 -18.00 0.10 -0.69
N ILE A 123 -19.25 -0.22 -1.06
CA ILE A 123 -20.37 -0.21 -0.11
C ILE A 123 -20.20 -1.44 0.79
N LEU A 124 -20.07 -1.22 2.09
CA LEU A 124 -19.93 -2.33 3.03
C LEU A 124 -21.23 -3.15 3.07
N PRO A 125 -21.18 -4.47 2.88
CA PRO A 125 -22.35 -5.33 3.04
C PRO A 125 -22.98 -5.18 4.43
N GLU A 126 -24.30 -5.24 4.53
CA GLU A 126 -25.04 -5.02 5.79
C GLU A 126 -24.68 -6.03 6.89
N ASP A 127 -24.16 -7.20 6.51
CA ASP A 127 -23.74 -8.29 7.40
C ASP A 127 -22.26 -8.23 7.82
N ALA A 128 -21.47 -7.31 7.23
CA ALA A 128 -20.08 -7.11 7.60
C ALA A 128 -19.94 -6.15 8.80
N ASP A 129 -19.00 -6.46 9.70
CA ASP A 129 -18.69 -5.61 10.86
C ASP A 129 -17.70 -4.49 10.46
N PRO A 130 -18.07 -3.20 10.49
CA PRO A 130 -17.15 -2.11 10.17
C PRO A 130 -15.95 -2.00 11.13
N LEU A 131 -15.98 -2.69 12.28
CA LEU A 131 -14.89 -2.73 13.26
C LEU A 131 -14.16 -4.08 13.28
N GLY A 132 -14.47 -4.98 12.33
CA GLY A 132 -13.81 -6.27 12.21
C GLY A 132 -12.36 -6.16 11.75
N ASP A 133 -11.55 -7.14 12.13
CA ASP A 133 -10.24 -7.40 11.55
C ASP A 133 -10.43 -8.30 10.32
N TYR A 134 -9.98 -7.84 9.16
CA TYR A 134 -10.21 -8.51 7.87
C TYR A 134 -8.94 -8.95 7.21
#